data_AF-A0A853FH95-F1
#
_entry.id   AF-A0A853FH95-F1
#
_cell.length_a   1.000
_cell.length_b   1.000
_cell.length_c   1.000
_cell.angle_alpha   90.00
_cell.angle_beta   90.00
_cell.angle_gamma   90.00
#
_symmetry.space_group_name_H-M   'P 1'
#
loop_
_entity.id
_entity.type
_entity.pdbx_description
1 polymer ?
#
loop_
_entity_poly.entity_id
_entity_poly.type
_entity_poly.pdbx_seq_one_letter_code
_entity_poly.pdbx_strand_id
1 'polypeptide(L)'
;MARPSLLDQTLNGASPLNDTHITIQVLERAMLLLDVLASRPDPVPLKDLATATGLHTSTTHRILNDLVVGRYVERVDSGLYQLGMRLLELGSLVKGRLNVREVAIEHMRALHKATGQTVNLSLQQGDEIVYIERAWSERSGMQVVRAIGGRAPLHLTSTGKLFLSVSDPRQVRAYAMRTGLAGTTRNSITDTDALDRDLALVRRHGYSRDNEELELGVRCIAAGVYDDTGKLQAGLSLSAPAERMRDEWIPLLLQTAATISEALGYEAPAAH
;
A
#
# COMPACT_ATOMS: atom_id res chain seq x y z
N MET A 1 -3.56 20.50 -70.50
CA MET A 1 -4.03 21.58 -69.60
C MET A 1 -4.61 20.89 -68.36
N ALA A 2 -3.83 20.53 -67.34
CA ALA A 2 -3.26 21.40 -66.31
C ALA A 2 -4.33 22.20 -65.54
N ARG A 3 -4.76 21.68 -64.38
CA ARG A 3 -4.66 22.41 -63.11
C ARG A 3 -4.72 21.45 -61.89
N PRO A 4 -3.98 21.76 -60.81
CA PRO A 4 -3.62 20.82 -59.75
C PRO A 4 -4.49 20.98 -58.48
N SER A 5 -4.52 19.94 -57.64
CA SER A 5 -5.09 19.97 -56.29
C SER A 5 -4.13 20.69 -55.33
N LEU A 6 -4.56 21.84 -54.81
CA LEU A 6 -3.96 22.49 -53.65
C LEU A 6 -4.62 21.92 -52.38
N LEU A 7 -3.76 21.47 -51.45
CA LEU A 7 -3.66 21.93 -50.05
C LEU A 7 -5.03 22.17 -49.37
N ASP A 8 -5.38 21.50 -48.27
CA ASP A 8 -4.79 21.75 -46.96
C ASP A 8 -5.70 21.07 -45.90
N GLN A 9 -5.15 20.79 -44.73
CA GLN A 9 -5.83 20.46 -43.46
C GLN A 9 -6.43 19.05 -43.34
N THR A 10 -6.08 18.18 -42.38
CA THR A 10 -5.39 18.36 -41.10
C THR A 10 -4.90 17.01 -40.57
N LEU A 11 -3.62 16.99 -40.18
CA LEU A 11 -3.06 16.42 -38.95
C LEU A 11 -3.26 14.92 -38.65
N ASN A 12 -2.21 14.17 -39.02
CA ASN A 12 -1.75 12.97 -38.33
C ASN A 12 -1.90 13.11 -36.81
N GLY A 13 -2.70 12.23 -36.21
CA GLY A 13 -2.75 12.02 -34.77
C GLY A 13 -1.46 11.37 -34.28
N ALA A 14 -0.47 12.20 -33.98
CA ALA A 14 0.57 11.86 -33.00
C ALA A 14 0.04 12.27 -31.63
N SER A 15 -0.23 11.28 -30.75
CA SER A 15 -0.38 11.55 -29.31
C SER A 15 0.99 11.95 -28.76
N PRO A 16 1.19 13.16 -28.21
CA PRO A 16 2.48 13.58 -27.71
C PRO A 16 2.48 13.49 -26.18
N LEU A 17 2.68 12.30 -25.60
CA LEU A 17 2.98 12.13 -24.17
C LEU A 17 3.78 10.83 -23.94
N ASN A 18 5.08 10.84 -24.25
CA ASN A 18 6.18 10.30 -23.42
C ASN A 18 7.50 10.28 -24.21
N ASP A 19 8.12 11.45 -24.39
CA ASP A 19 9.57 11.52 -24.60
C ASP A 19 10.19 12.03 -23.30
N THR A 20 10.35 11.13 -22.33
CA THR A 20 11.14 11.42 -21.12
C THR A 20 12.61 11.07 -21.40
N HIS A 21 13.23 11.76 -22.35
CA HIS A 21 14.64 11.55 -22.65
C HIS A 21 15.48 12.06 -21.48
N ILE A 22 16.31 11.19 -20.90
CA ILE A 22 17.27 11.60 -19.87
C ILE A 22 18.28 12.52 -20.55
N THR A 23 18.29 13.79 -20.17
CA THR A 23 19.15 14.81 -20.81
C THR A 23 20.61 14.68 -20.40
N ILE A 24 20.88 14.07 -19.24
CA ILE A 24 22.22 13.87 -18.70
C ILE A 24 22.73 12.48 -19.10
N GLN A 25 23.59 12.45 -20.11
CA GLN A 25 24.09 11.22 -20.73
C GLN A 25 24.73 10.21 -19.75
N VAL A 26 25.39 10.68 -18.68
CA VAL A 26 25.98 9.77 -17.69
C VAL A 26 24.93 9.07 -16.82
N LEU A 27 23.81 9.73 -16.51
CA LEU A 27 22.71 9.14 -15.75
C LEU A 27 21.99 8.07 -16.57
N GLU A 28 21.75 8.35 -17.86
CA GLU A 28 21.18 7.39 -18.80
C GLU A 28 22.01 6.11 -18.86
N ARG A 29 23.33 6.25 -19.04
CA ARG A 29 24.27 5.11 -19.07
C ARG A 29 24.31 4.33 -17.76
N ALA A 30 24.24 5.02 -16.63
CA ALA A 30 24.21 4.38 -15.32
C ALA A 30 22.93 3.58 -15.10
N MET A 31 21.77 4.11 -15.48
CA MET A 31 20.49 3.38 -15.41
C MET A 31 20.49 2.17 -16.33
N LEU A 32 20.96 2.31 -17.57
CA LEU A 32 21.08 1.20 -18.50
C LEU A 32 21.97 0.06 -17.95
N LEU A 33 23.05 0.38 -17.24
CA LEU A 33 23.90 -0.62 -16.59
C LEU A 33 23.20 -1.33 -15.44
N LEU A 34 22.44 -0.59 -14.62
CA LEU A 34 21.62 -1.18 -13.55
C LEU A 34 20.53 -2.09 -14.12
N ASP A 35 19.88 -1.71 -15.23
CA ASP A 35 18.86 -2.53 -15.89
C ASP A 35 19.43 -3.84 -16.44
N VAL A 36 20.61 -3.78 -17.08
CA VAL A 36 21.29 -4.99 -17.55
C VAL A 36 21.66 -5.90 -16.37
N LEU A 37 22.19 -5.34 -15.27
CA LEU A 37 22.49 -6.12 -14.07
C LEU A 37 21.22 -6.73 -13.44
N ALA A 38 20.11 -6.00 -13.41
CA ALA A 38 18.82 -6.48 -12.90
C ALA A 38 18.23 -7.61 -13.74
N SER A 39 18.51 -7.65 -15.04
CA SER A 39 18.06 -8.72 -15.94
C SER A 39 18.84 -10.04 -15.80
N ARG A 40 19.87 -10.09 -14.95
CA ARG A 40 20.76 -11.24 -14.80
C ARG A 40 20.71 -11.78 -13.37
N PRO A 41 20.49 -13.09 -13.19
CA PRO A 41 20.47 -13.71 -11.85
C PRO A 41 21.88 -13.86 -11.24
N ASP A 42 22.92 -13.93 -12.08
CA ASP A 42 24.31 -14.17 -11.68
C ASP A 42 25.20 -12.92 -11.92
N PRO A 43 26.32 -12.79 -11.20
CA PRO A 43 27.29 -11.71 -11.42
C PRO A 43 27.80 -11.66 -12.87
N VAL A 44 27.82 -10.46 -13.44
CA VAL A 44 28.07 -10.23 -14.88
C VAL A 44 29.48 -9.68 -15.10
N PRO A 45 30.25 -10.20 -16.07
CA PRO A 45 31.57 -9.64 -16.38
C PRO A 45 31.48 -8.30 -17.10
N LEU A 46 32.47 -7.44 -16.88
CA LEU A 46 32.58 -6.09 -17.48
C LEU A 46 32.34 -6.06 -19.00
N LYS A 47 32.90 -7.04 -19.72
CA LYS A 47 32.83 -7.11 -21.19
C LYS A 47 31.39 -7.34 -21.69
N ASP A 48 30.62 -8.12 -20.95
CA ASP A 48 29.24 -8.44 -21.31
C ASP A 48 28.33 -7.25 -21.00
N LEU A 49 28.58 -6.54 -19.90
CA LEU A 49 27.92 -5.27 -19.59
C LEU A 49 28.19 -4.21 -20.65
N ALA A 50 29.44 -4.04 -21.08
CA ALA A 50 29.81 -3.10 -22.14
C ALA A 50 29.11 -3.44 -23.46
N THR A 51 29.07 -4.74 -23.82
CA THR A 51 28.42 -5.22 -25.04
C THR A 51 26.90 -5.02 -25.00
N ALA A 52 26.25 -5.40 -23.91
CA ALA A 52 24.81 -5.29 -23.73
C ALA A 52 24.32 -3.82 -23.72
N THR A 53 25.16 -2.90 -23.23
CA THR A 53 24.85 -1.47 -23.17
C THR A 53 25.32 -0.67 -24.40
N GLY A 54 26.06 -1.30 -25.33
CA GLY A 54 26.69 -0.60 -26.46
C GLY A 54 27.75 0.43 -26.05
N LEU A 55 28.26 0.35 -24.82
CA LEU A 55 29.24 1.29 -24.27
C LEU A 55 30.66 0.78 -24.46
N HIS A 56 31.60 1.73 -24.58
CA HIS A 56 33.01 1.38 -24.57
C HIS A 56 33.43 0.86 -23.18
N THR A 57 34.24 -0.20 -23.14
CA THR A 57 34.64 -0.89 -21.90
C THR A 57 35.21 0.04 -20.84
N SER A 58 36.01 1.04 -21.23
CA SER A 58 36.57 2.04 -20.30
C SER A 58 35.50 2.95 -19.68
N THR A 59 34.46 3.30 -20.43
CA THR A 59 33.32 4.09 -19.95
C THR A 59 32.49 3.27 -18.98
N THR A 60 32.18 2.02 -19.33
CA THR A 60 31.45 1.08 -18.47
C THR A 60 32.17 0.89 -17.14
N HIS A 61 33.49 0.67 -17.16
CA HIS A 61 34.28 0.49 -15.96
C HIS A 61 34.26 1.72 -15.03
N ARG A 62 34.36 2.94 -15.59
CA ARG A 62 34.31 4.17 -14.79
C ARG A 62 32.95 4.34 -14.10
N ILE A 63 31.85 4.15 -14.83
CA ILE A 63 30.50 4.27 -14.26
C ILE A 63 30.26 3.21 -13.19
N LEU A 64 30.66 1.95 -13.44
CA LEU A 64 30.54 0.88 -12.46
C LEU A 64 31.34 1.16 -11.20
N ASN A 65 32.55 1.74 -11.30
CA ASN A 65 33.33 2.10 -10.11
C ASN A 65 32.61 3.13 -9.25
N ASP A 66 32.01 4.16 -9.85
CA ASP A 66 31.24 5.16 -9.11
C ASP A 66 29.98 4.54 -8.47
N LEU A 67 29.29 3.64 -9.17
CA LEU A 67 28.15 2.89 -8.63
C LEU A 67 28.55 1.94 -7.49
N VAL A 68 29.75 1.36 -7.54
CA VAL A 68 30.32 0.54 -6.46
C VAL A 68 30.63 1.38 -5.23
N VAL A 69 31.24 2.56 -5.40
CA VAL A 69 31.46 3.52 -4.31
C VAL A 69 30.11 3.91 -3.67
N GLY A 70 29.08 4.12 -4.48
CA GLY A 70 27.72 4.40 -4.04
C GLY A 70 26.95 3.20 -3.46
N ARG A 71 27.53 1.99 -3.46
CA ARG A 71 26.92 0.70 -3.05
C ARG A 71 25.68 0.29 -3.87
N TYR A 72 25.45 0.91 -5.03
CA TYR A 72 24.37 0.53 -5.96
C TYR A 72 24.72 -0.71 -6.79
N VAL A 73 26.02 -0.95 -6.97
CA VAL A 73 26.59 -2.14 -7.60
C VAL A 73 27.59 -2.75 -6.65
N GLU A 74 27.74 -4.06 -6.64
CA GLU A 74 28.78 -4.78 -5.92
C GLU A 74 29.72 -5.45 -6.91
N ARG A 75 31.00 -5.51 -6.53
CA ARG A 75 32.03 -6.22 -7.27
C ARG A 75 32.37 -7.50 -6.50
N VAL A 76 31.93 -8.64 -7.01
CA VAL A 76 32.06 -9.94 -6.33
C VAL A 76 33.49 -10.47 -6.44
N ASP A 77 34.07 -10.42 -7.64
CA ASP A 77 35.43 -10.85 -7.96
C ASP A 77 36.09 -9.87 -8.94
N SER A 78 37.34 -10.11 -9.33
CA SER A 78 38.10 -9.27 -10.26
C SER A 78 37.45 -9.18 -11.65
N GLY A 79 36.45 -8.30 -11.79
CA GLY A 79 35.75 -8.00 -13.04
C GLY A 79 34.31 -8.47 -13.13
N LEU A 80 33.75 -9.08 -12.07
CA LEU A 80 32.33 -9.47 -11.98
C LEU A 80 31.53 -8.46 -11.16
N TYR A 81 30.36 -8.10 -11.65
CA TYR A 81 29.50 -7.07 -11.06
C TYR A 81 28.07 -7.60 -10.85
N GLN A 82 27.44 -7.19 -9.77
CA GLN A 82 26.03 -7.50 -9.45
C GLN A 82 25.34 -6.27 -8.84
N LEU A 83 24.02 -6.30 -8.68
CA LEU A 83 23.30 -5.25 -7.94
C LEU A 83 23.75 -5.22 -6.47
N GLY A 84 23.94 -4.01 -5.93
CA GLY A 84 24.40 -3.81 -4.56
C GLY A 84 23.27 -3.61 -3.54
N MET A 85 23.57 -3.85 -2.26
CA MET A 85 22.60 -3.80 -1.16
C MET A 85 21.88 -2.45 -0.97
N ARG A 86 22.45 -1.33 -1.46
CA ARG A 86 21.83 0.00 -1.38
C ARG A 86 20.47 0.06 -2.07
N LEU A 87 20.27 -0.73 -3.11
CA LEU A 87 19.00 -0.80 -3.84
C LEU A 87 17.90 -1.42 -2.96
N LEU A 88 18.22 -2.41 -2.13
CA LEU A 88 17.29 -2.96 -1.14
C LEU A 88 16.99 -1.95 -0.02
N GLU A 89 18.01 -1.25 0.49
CA GLU A 89 17.83 -0.18 1.50
C GLU A 89 16.86 0.89 1.00
N LEU A 90 17.05 1.38 -0.23
CA LEU A 90 16.18 2.39 -0.84
C LEU A 90 14.80 1.85 -1.23
N GLY A 91 14.75 0.63 -1.78
CA GLY A 91 13.50 -0.06 -2.12
C GLY A 91 12.61 -0.28 -0.90
N SER A 92 13.20 -0.64 0.24
CA SER A 92 12.49 -0.81 1.51
C SER A 92 11.88 0.51 2.02
N LEU A 93 12.57 1.64 1.81
CA LEU A 93 12.06 2.97 2.16
C LEU A 93 10.89 3.41 1.27
N VAL A 94 10.87 3.01 0.00
CA VAL A 94 9.79 3.30 -0.96
C VAL A 94 8.59 2.37 -0.74
N LYS A 95 8.84 1.05 -0.58
CA LYS A 95 7.82 0.02 -0.33
C LYS A 95 6.95 0.36 0.89
N GLY A 96 7.55 0.93 1.93
CA GLY A 96 6.86 1.24 3.19
C GLY A 96 5.87 2.41 3.15
N ARG A 97 5.83 3.24 2.10
CA ARG A 97 5.05 4.50 2.12
C ARG A 97 3.93 4.61 1.09
N LEU A 98 3.94 3.84 0.00
CA LEU A 98 3.01 4.08 -1.14
C LEU A 98 2.32 2.84 -1.73
N ASN A 99 2.73 1.60 -1.40
CA ASN A 99 2.23 0.41 -2.10
C ASN A 99 0.77 0.02 -1.73
N VAL A 100 0.42 0.00 -0.44
CA VAL A 100 -0.91 -0.47 0.01
C VAL A 100 -2.07 0.35 -0.56
N ARG A 101 -1.88 1.67 -0.75
CA ARG A 101 -2.91 2.55 -1.32
C ARG A 101 -3.11 2.27 -2.81
N GLU A 102 -2.02 2.19 -3.56
CA GLU A 102 -2.06 1.98 -5.01
C GLU A 102 -2.65 0.62 -5.36
N VAL A 103 -2.29 -0.43 -4.61
CA VAL A 103 -2.85 -1.77 -4.77
C VAL A 103 -4.33 -1.80 -4.37
N ALA A 104 -4.70 -1.16 -3.25
CA ALA A 104 -6.06 -1.26 -2.73
C ALA A 104 -7.11 -0.52 -3.56
N ILE A 105 -6.76 0.53 -4.31
CA ILE A 105 -7.75 1.49 -4.84
C ILE A 105 -8.81 0.84 -5.75
N GLU A 106 -8.41 -0.06 -6.66
CA GLU A 106 -9.35 -0.72 -7.56
C GLU A 106 -10.22 -1.75 -6.83
N HIS A 107 -9.65 -2.48 -5.87
CA HIS A 107 -10.38 -3.41 -5.02
C HIS A 107 -11.39 -2.69 -4.11
N MET A 108 -11.01 -1.54 -3.56
CA MET A 108 -11.90 -0.67 -2.77
C MET A 108 -13.07 -0.15 -3.62
N ARG A 109 -12.82 0.25 -4.88
CA ARG A 109 -13.87 0.68 -5.82
C ARG A 109 -14.84 -0.44 -6.15
N ALA A 110 -14.34 -1.66 -6.37
CA ALA A 110 -15.17 -2.83 -6.59
C ALA A 110 -16.05 -3.16 -5.37
N LEU A 111 -15.46 -3.13 -4.17
CA LEU A 111 -16.19 -3.34 -2.91
C LEU A 111 -17.24 -2.26 -2.67
N HIS A 112 -16.93 -1.00 -2.95
CA HIS A 112 -17.88 0.10 -2.90
C HIS A 112 -19.04 -0.13 -3.89
N LYS A 113 -18.75 -0.52 -5.13
CA LYS A 113 -19.76 -0.81 -6.15
C LYS A 113 -20.70 -1.96 -5.74
N ALA A 114 -20.17 -2.98 -5.06
CA ALA A 114 -20.93 -4.13 -4.61
C ALA A 114 -21.84 -3.83 -3.40
N THR A 115 -21.39 -2.98 -2.47
CA THR A 115 -22.09 -2.72 -1.19
C THR A 115 -22.87 -1.41 -1.17
N GLY A 116 -22.51 -0.46 -2.03
CA GLY A 116 -22.99 0.93 -2.00
C GLY A 116 -22.49 1.73 -0.79
N GLN A 117 -21.65 1.15 0.08
CA GLN A 117 -21.18 1.78 1.31
C GLN A 117 -19.78 2.37 1.15
N THR A 118 -19.42 3.30 2.02
CA THR A 118 -18.09 3.91 2.02
C THR A 118 -17.06 2.89 2.46
N VAL A 119 -16.03 2.71 1.64
CA VAL A 119 -14.87 1.86 1.95
C VAL A 119 -13.71 2.78 2.34
N ASN A 120 -13.10 2.54 3.49
CA ASN A 120 -11.95 3.31 3.96
C ASN A 120 -10.74 2.40 4.15
N LEU A 121 -9.56 2.90 3.78
CA LEU A 121 -8.27 2.31 4.08
C LEU A 121 -7.58 3.15 5.16
N SER A 122 -7.07 2.52 6.21
CA SER A 122 -6.45 3.23 7.32
C SER A 122 -5.20 2.53 7.85
N LEU A 123 -4.25 3.33 8.33
CA LEU A 123 -3.02 2.87 8.97
C LEU A 123 -3.05 3.22 10.47
N GLN A 124 -2.31 2.49 11.28
CA GLN A 124 -2.01 2.92 12.65
C GLN A 124 -0.88 3.94 12.65
N GLN A 125 -1.08 5.06 13.35
CA GLN A 125 -0.03 6.03 13.65
C GLN A 125 -0.08 6.43 15.12
N GLY A 126 0.74 5.77 15.94
CA GLY A 126 0.71 5.93 17.40
C GLY A 126 -0.56 5.33 17.99
N ASP A 127 -1.28 6.14 18.77
CA ASP A 127 -2.50 5.74 19.51
C ASP A 127 -3.81 6.00 18.71
N GLU A 128 -3.69 6.22 17.40
CA GLU A 128 -4.79 6.54 16.49
C GLU A 128 -4.68 5.82 15.14
N ILE A 129 -5.81 5.64 14.47
CA ILE A 129 -5.82 5.35 13.03
C ILE A 129 -5.73 6.66 12.23
N VAL A 130 -5.19 6.57 11.02
CA VAL A 130 -5.21 7.65 10.02
C VAL A 130 -5.83 7.12 8.74
N TYR A 131 -6.86 7.80 8.24
CA TYR A 131 -7.48 7.48 6.96
C TYR A 131 -6.55 7.88 5.81
N ILE A 132 -6.16 6.94 4.95
CA ILE A 132 -5.21 7.20 3.86
C ILE A 132 -5.85 7.14 2.47
N GLU A 133 -6.97 6.44 2.33
CA GLU A 133 -7.74 6.39 1.08
C GLU A 133 -9.21 6.06 1.37
N ARG A 134 -10.09 6.41 0.45
CA ARG A 134 -11.52 6.08 0.50
C ARG A 134 -12.11 5.83 -0.88
N ALA A 135 -13.00 4.86 -0.99
CA ALA A 135 -13.87 4.67 -2.15
C ALA A 135 -15.32 4.97 -1.75
N TRP A 136 -15.93 5.93 -2.44
CA TRP A 136 -17.30 6.40 -2.19
C TRP A 136 -17.89 7.03 -3.46
N SER A 137 -19.19 7.29 -3.46
CA SER A 137 -19.90 7.89 -4.59
C SER A 137 -21.02 8.79 -4.11
N GLU A 138 -21.01 10.05 -4.55
CA GLU A 138 -22.05 11.04 -4.28
C GLU A 138 -23.45 10.59 -4.72
N ARG A 139 -23.52 9.63 -5.66
CA ARG A 139 -24.78 9.10 -6.19
C ARG A 139 -25.41 8.01 -5.31
N SER A 140 -24.71 7.55 -4.27
CA SER A 140 -25.15 6.42 -3.42
C SER A 140 -25.97 6.84 -2.19
N GLY A 141 -26.46 8.09 -2.16
CA GLY A 141 -27.27 8.63 -1.07
C GLY A 141 -26.45 9.04 0.15
N MET A 142 -27.06 9.07 1.34
CA MET A 142 -26.39 9.46 2.58
C MET A 142 -25.27 8.45 2.92
N GLN A 143 -24.05 8.93 3.07
CA GLN A 143 -22.86 8.11 3.34
C GLN A 143 -22.09 8.64 4.53
N VAL A 144 -21.43 7.73 5.25
CA VAL A 144 -20.52 8.10 6.35
C VAL A 144 -19.14 8.33 5.74
N VAL A 145 -18.79 9.59 5.55
CA VAL A 145 -17.55 9.97 4.87
C VAL A 145 -16.61 10.65 5.87
N ARG A 146 -15.43 10.03 6.07
CA ARG A 146 -14.32 10.64 6.81
C ARG A 146 -13.33 11.28 5.82
N ALA A 147 -12.67 12.35 6.24
CA ALA A 147 -11.64 13.00 5.42
C ALA A 147 -10.36 12.17 5.42
N ILE A 148 -9.67 12.12 4.28
CA ILE A 148 -8.30 11.61 4.21
C ILE A 148 -7.42 12.47 5.13
N GLY A 149 -6.53 11.85 5.89
CA GLY A 149 -5.75 12.48 6.96
C GLY A 149 -6.50 12.64 8.28
N GLY A 150 -7.81 12.35 8.32
CA GLY A 150 -8.58 12.31 9.55
C GLY A 150 -8.03 11.24 10.51
N ARG A 151 -8.16 11.49 11.81
CA ARG A 151 -7.64 10.64 12.88
C ARG A 151 -8.77 10.18 13.80
N ALA A 152 -8.64 8.99 14.35
CA ALA A 152 -9.60 8.48 15.33
C ALA A 152 -8.93 7.49 16.31
N PRO A 153 -9.43 7.38 17.56
CA PRO A 153 -8.87 6.46 18.56
C PRO A 153 -8.92 5.00 18.10
N LEU A 154 -7.89 4.22 18.44
CA LEU A 154 -7.84 2.81 18.08
C LEU A 154 -9.01 1.99 18.67
N HIS A 155 -9.33 2.18 19.95
CA HIS A 155 -10.35 1.37 20.64
C HIS A 155 -11.79 1.65 20.22
N LEU A 156 -12.07 2.79 19.58
CA LEU A 156 -13.42 3.15 19.11
C LEU A 156 -13.66 2.84 17.64
N THR A 157 -12.63 2.37 16.92
CA THR A 157 -12.72 2.13 15.47
C THR A 157 -12.54 0.67 15.17
N SER A 158 -13.33 0.14 14.23
CA SER A 158 -13.15 -1.23 13.73
C SER A 158 -11.70 -1.46 13.29
N THR A 159 -11.14 -0.62 12.42
CA THR A 159 -9.74 -0.73 11.99
C THR A 159 -8.74 -0.64 13.15
N GLY A 160 -8.93 0.28 14.09
CA GLY A 160 -8.06 0.41 15.25
C GLY A 160 -8.04 -0.83 16.15
N LYS A 161 -9.19 -1.48 16.31
CA LYS A 161 -9.30 -2.74 17.04
C LYS A 161 -8.61 -3.91 16.35
N LEU A 162 -8.45 -3.90 15.01
CA LEU A 162 -7.57 -4.86 14.33
C LEU A 162 -6.12 -4.70 14.80
N PHE A 163 -5.61 -3.47 14.79
CA PHE A 163 -4.24 -3.17 15.22
C PHE A 163 -3.99 -3.52 16.69
N LEU A 164 -4.94 -3.18 17.57
CA LEU A 164 -4.85 -3.56 18.98
C LEU A 164 -4.93 -5.08 19.17
N SER A 165 -5.69 -5.80 18.34
CA SER A 165 -5.89 -7.24 18.49
C SER A 165 -4.63 -8.07 18.23
N VAL A 166 -3.74 -7.56 17.36
CA VAL A 166 -2.44 -8.16 17.01
C VAL A 166 -1.26 -7.60 17.82
N SER A 167 -1.51 -6.58 18.65
CA SER A 167 -0.50 -5.99 19.53
C SER A 167 -0.24 -6.88 20.75
N ASP A 168 0.96 -6.77 21.33
CA ASP A 168 1.29 -7.45 22.58
C ASP A 168 0.35 -6.99 23.71
N PRO A 169 -0.14 -7.88 24.60
CA PRO A 169 -1.03 -7.49 25.69
C PRO A 169 -0.50 -6.34 26.56
N ARG A 170 0.81 -6.22 26.76
CA ARG A 170 1.42 -5.10 27.49
C ARG A 170 1.28 -3.79 26.73
N GLN A 171 1.36 -3.82 25.40
CA GLN A 171 1.14 -2.64 24.56
C GLN A 171 -0.31 -2.18 24.60
N VAL A 172 -1.27 -3.12 24.60
CA VAL A 172 -2.70 -2.82 24.77
C VAL A 172 -2.99 -2.19 26.14
N ARG A 173 -2.44 -2.75 27.22
CA ARG A 173 -2.56 -2.15 28.56
C ARG A 173 -1.90 -0.77 28.64
N ALA A 174 -0.72 -0.59 28.04
CA ALA A 174 -0.06 0.71 27.98
C ALA A 174 -0.87 1.74 27.17
N TYR A 175 -1.49 1.31 26.07
CA TYR A 175 -2.42 2.14 25.29
C TYR A 175 -3.62 2.58 26.14
N ALA A 176 -4.26 1.65 26.85
CA ALA A 176 -5.39 1.96 27.73
C ALA A 176 -5.01 2.95 28.84
N MET A 177 -3.83 2.79 29.45
CA MET A 177 -3.32 3.72 30.47
C MET A 177 -3.02 5.11 29.90
N ARG A 178 -2.38 5.21 28.72
CA ARG A 178 -2.03 6.50 28.10
C ARG A 178 -3.26 7.28 27.62
N THR A 179 -4.25 6.58 27.07
CA THR A 179 -5.44 7.21 26.45
C THR A 179 -6.62 7.35 27.40
N GLY A 180 -6.62 6.60 28.50
CA GLY A 180 -7.75 6.52 29.43
C GLY A 180 -9.01 5.92 28.83
N LEU A 181 -8.93 5.34 27.62
CA LEU A 181 -10.07 4.82 26.84
C LEU A 181 -11.24 5.82 26.79
N ALA A 182 -10.94 7.08 26.46
CA ALA A 182 -11.94 8.13 26.40
C ALA A 182 -13.04 7.79 25.38
N GLY A 183 -14.29 7.70 25.86
CA GLY A 183 -15.47 7.41 25.04
C GLY A 183 -16.17 8.67 24.53
N THR A 184 -16.83 8.53 23.38
CA THR A 184 -17.63 9.59 22.72
C THR A 184 -19.12 9.29 22.72
N THR A 185 -19.52 8.03 22.95
CA THR A 185 -20.91 7.58 22.94
C THR A 185 -21.19 6.66 24.14
N ARG A 186 -22.46 6.33 24.35
CA ARG A 186 -22.88 5.33 25.35
C ARG A 186 -22.40 3.91 25.05
N ASN A 187 -21.97 3.64 23.81
CA ASN A 187 -21.48 2.33 23.39
C ASN A 187 -19.95 2.26 23.38
N SER A 188 -19.25 3.38 23.60
CA SER A 188 -17.79 3.41 23.61
C SER A 188 -17.21 2.45 24.64
N ILE A 189 -16.18 1.72 24.23
CA ILE A 189 -15.45 0.80 25.12
C ILE A 189 -14.50 1.62 26.00
N THR A 190 -14.94 1.95 27.21
CA THR A 190 -14.17 2.77 28.17
C THR A 190 -13.47 1.97 29.27
N ASP A 191 -13.63 0.66 29.26
CA ASP A 191 -13.05 -0.27 30.24
C ASP A 191 -12.05 -1.22 29.58
N THR A 192 -10.96 -1.52 30.28
CA THR A 192 -9.87 -2.31 29.70
C THR A 192 -10.23 -3.79 29.57
N ASP A 193 -11.03 -4.33 30.49
CA ASP A 193 -11.44 -5.74 30.42
C ASP A 193 -12.56 -5.93 29.39
N ALA A 194 -13.39 -4.91 29.15
CA ALA A 194 -14.28 -4.84 28.00
C ALA A 194 -13.51 -4.81 26.67
N LEU A 195 -12.44 -3.99 26.58
CA LEU A 195 -11.58 -3.95 25.41
C LEU A 195 -10.91 -5.31 25.15
N ASP A 196 -10.33 -5.94 26.17
CA ASP A 196 -9.67 -7.23 26.02
C ASP A 196 -10.62 -8.32 25.52
N ARG A 197 -11.87 -8.33 26.00
CA ARG A 197 -12.92 -9.24 25.50
C ARG A 197 -13.26 -8.97 24.05
N ASP A 198 -13.41 -7.71 23.65
CA ASP A 198 -13.70 -7.34 22.26
C ASP A 198 -12.55 -7.74 21.33
N LEU A 199 -11.31 -7.46 21.72
CA LEU A 199 -10.12 -7.86 20.95
C LEU A 199 -9.96 -9.38 20.84
N ALA A 200 -10.43 -10.14 21.83
CA ALA A 200 -10.47 -11.60 21.74
C ALA A 200 -11.48 -12.08 20.67
N LEU A 201 -12.62 -11.40 20.53
CA LEU A 201 -13.56 -11.67 19.44
C LEU A 201 -12.94 -11.32 18.08
N VAL A 202 -12.22 -10.20 17.99
CA VAL A 202 -11.51 -9.82 16.75
C VAL A 202 -10.53 -10.92 16.33
N ARG A 203 -9.69 -11.40 17.26
CA ARG A 203 -8.76 -12.52 16.98
C ARG A 203 -9.46 -13.80 16.56
N ARG A 204 -10.60 -14.12 17.18
CA ARG A 204 -11.38 -15.33 16.87
C ARG A 204 -12.06 -15.28 15.51
N HIS A 205 -12.59 -14.12 15.13
CA HIS A 205 -13.40 -13.95 13.92
C HIS A 205 -12.58 -13.54 12.70
N GLY A 206 -11.40 -12.96 12.87
CA GLY A 206 -10.57 -12.44 11.79
C GLY A 206 -11.04 -11.11 11.21
N TYR A 207 -12.09 -10.51 11.78
CA TYR A 207 -12.59 -9.17 11.47
C TYR A 207 -12.99 -8.46 12.75
N SER A 208 -13.12 -7.14 12.69
CA SER A 208 -13.57 -6.31 13.81
C SER A 208 -14.84 -5.52 13.46
N ARG A 209 -15.50 -5.00 14.49
CA ARG A 209 -16.72 -4.18 14.37
C ARG A 209 -16.57 -2.91 15.17
N ASP A 210 -17.22 -1.84 14.75
CA ASP A 210 -17.54 -0.66 15.54
C ASP A 210 -19.06 -0.55 15.57
N ASN A 211 -19.65 -0.73 16.76
CA ASN A 211 -21.09 -0.73 16.97
C ASN A 211 -21.58 0.59 17.57
N GLU A 212 -21.39 1.68 16.84
CA GLU A 212 -21.70 3.05 17.28
C GLU A 212 -20.81 3.51 18.46
N GLU A 213 -19.59 2.99 18.52
CA GLU A 213 -18.62 3.24 19.59
C GLU A 213 -17.97 4.61 19.42
N LEU A 214 -17.71 5.04 18.19
CA LEU A 214 -17.17 6.36 17.88
C LEU A 214 -18.27 7.41 17.65
N GLU A 215 -19.33 7.04 16.94
CA GLU A 215 -20.40 7.96 16.53
C GLU A 215 -21.75 7.23 16.50
N LEU A 216 -22.77 7.79 17.16
CA LEU A 216 -24.11 7.22 17.17
C LEU A 216 -24.72 7.22 15.77
N GLY A 217 -25.41 6.14 15.41
CA GLY A 217 -25.99 5.97 14.09
C GLY A 217 -25.00 5.50 13.01
N VAL A 218 -23.73 5.29 13.34
CA VAL A 218 -22.70 4.78 12.42
C VAL A 218 -22.19 3.43 12.92
N ARG A 219 -22.12 2.44 12.02
CA ARG A 219 -21.44 1.17 12.30
C ARG A 219 -20.38 0.91 11.25
N CYS A 220 -19.32 0.24 11.67
CA CYS A 220 -18.25 -0.17 10.77
C CYS A 220 -17.89 -1.64 10.96
N ILE A 221 -17.43 -2.27 9.90
CA ILE A 221 -16.75 -3.58 9.94
C ILE A 221 -15.39 -3.44 9.26
N ALA A 222 -14.36 -4.11 9.76
CA ALA A 222 -13.02 -4.03 9.19
C ALA A 222 -12.31 -5.39 9.10
N ALA A 223 -11.48 -5.53 8.07
CA ALA A 223 -10.58 -6.66 7.85
C ALA A 223 -9.13 -6.16 7.69
N GLY A 224 -8.18 -6.98 8.11
CA GLY A 224 -6.75 -6.65 8.08
C GLY A 224 -6.14 -6.88 6.70
N VAL A 225 -5.24 -5.98 6.30
CA VAL A 225 -4.40 -6.09 5.11
C VAL A 225 -2.96 -6.28 5.56
N TYR A 226 -2.36 -7.39 5.14
CA TYR A 226 -1.04 -7.84 5.58
C TYR A 226 0.00 -7.64 4.48
N ASP A 227 1.24 -7.40 4.87
CA ASP A 227 2.39 -7.36 3.97
C ASP A 227 3.03 -8.75 3.78
N ASP A 228 4.08 -8.82 2.96
CA ASP A 228 4.85 -10.03 2.67
C ASP A 228 5.57 -10.64 3.89
N THR A 229 5.65 -9.90 5.00
CA THR A 229 6.21 -10.40 6.26
C THR A 229 5.14 -10.95 7.20
N GLY A 230 3.86 -10.89 6.80
CA GLY A 230 2.72 -11.25 7.63
C GLY A 230 2.36 -10.19 8.67
N LYS A 231 2.91 -8.97 8.55
CA LYS A 231 2.60 -7.86 9.44
C LYS A 231 1.32 -7.17 8.99
N LEU A 232 0.44 -6.86 9.95
CA LEU A 232 -0.75 -6.05 9.68
C LEU A 232 -0.33 -4.62 9.29
N GLN A 233 -0.42 -4.30 8.00
CA GLN A 233 0.04 -3.04 7.44
C GLN A 233 -1.08 -2.00 7.40
N ALA A 234 -2.31 -2.40 7.05
CA ALA A 234 -3.48 -1.52 6.97
C ALA A 234 -4.76 -2.24 7.42
N GLY A 235 -5.81 -1.48 7.69
CA GLY A 235 -7.17 -2.02 7.82
C GLY A 235 -8.07 -1.49 6.71
N LEU A 236 -8.79 -2.39 6.07
CA LEU A 236 -9.86 -2.11 5.12
C LEU A 236 -11.19 -2.14 5.87
N SER A 237 -11.97 -1.07 5.80
CA SER A 237 -13.24 -0.97 6.54
C SER A 237 -14.40 -0.53 5.66
N LEU A 238 -15.59 -1.05 5.97
CA LEU A 238 -16.87 -0.57 5.45
C LEU A 238 -17.57 0.24 6.53
N SER A 239 -18.00 1.46 6.19
CA SER A 239 -18.77 2.34 7.06
C SER A 239 -20.17 2.54 6.49
N ALA A 240 -21.19 2.29 7.31
CA ALA A 240 -22.58 2.45 6.94
C ALA A 240 -23.39 3.01 8.12
N PRO A 241 -24.56 3.63 7.86
CA PRO A 241 -25.49 3.90 8.94
C PRO A 241 -25.90 2.61 9.65
N ALA A 242 -26.14 2.69 10.95
CA ALA A 242 -26.36 1.54 11.82
C ALA A 242 -27.47 0.59 11.29
N GLU A 243 -28.54 1.15 10.76
CA GLU A 243 -29.69 0.43 10.18
C GLU A 243 -29.38 -0.25 8.84
N ARG A 244 -28.33 0.22 8.15
CA ARG A 244 -27.91 -0.30 6.83
C ARG A 244 -26.74 -1.25 6.92
N MET A 245 -26.07 -1.38 8.06
CA MET A 245 -24.96 -2.33 8.21
C MET A 245 -25.47 -3.76 8.11
N ARG A 246 -24.82 -4.60 7.30
CA ARG A 246 -25.22 -5.99 7.09
C ARG A 246 -24.04 -6.94 7.21
N ASP A 247 -24.25 -8.02 7.97
CA ASP A 247 -23.24 -9.06 8.19
C ASP A 247 -22.91 -9.85 6.91
N GLU A 248 -23.80 -9.84 5.91
CA GLU A 248 -23.58 -10.45 4.59
C GLU A 248 -22.38 -9.85 3.82
N TRP A 249 -21.90 -8.66 4.20
CA TRP A 249 -20.72 -8.04 3.58
C TRP A 249 -19.39 -8.51 4.16
N ILE A 250 -19.41 -9.21 5.31
CA ILE A 250 -18.18 -9.66 5.99
C ILE A 250 -17.35 -10.61 5.10
N PRO A 251 -17.92 -11.65 4.45
CA PRO A 251 -17.14 -12.52 3.58
C PRO A 251 -16.51 -11.76 2.42
N LEU A 252 -17.26 -10.83 1.80
CA LEU A 252 -16.76 -10.01 0.70
C LEU A 252 -15.65 -9.05 1.14
N LEU A 253 -15.78 -8.45 2.32
CA LEU A 253 -14.75 -7.60 2.92
C LEU A 253 -13.46 -8.38 3.20
N LEU A 254 -13.57 -9.56 3.82
CA LEU A 254 -12.44 -10.45 4.10
C LEU A 254 -11.74 -10.88 2.81
N GLN A 255 -12.51 -11.29 1.80
CA GLN A 255 -11.97 -11.66 0.50
C GLN A 255 -11.24 -10.48 -0.16
N THR A 256 -11.83 -9.28 -0.11
CA THR A 256 -11.21 -8.07 -0.68
C THR A 256 -9.89 -7.75 0.03
N ALA A 257 -9.85 -7.82 1.35
CA ALA A 257 -8.63 -7.60 2.13
C ALA A 257 -7.56 -8.67 1.86
N ALA A 258 -7.96 -9.92 1.68
CA ALA A 258 -7.07 -11.02 1.30
C ALA A 258 -6.44 -10.78 -0.07
N THR A 259 -7.23 -10.42 -1.10
CA THR A 259 -6.71 -10.11 -2.44
C THR A 259 -5.73 -8.93 -2.41
N ILE A 260 -6.01 -7.89 -1.63
CA ILE A 260 -5.07 -6.77 -1.45
C ILE A 260 -3.77 -7.27 -0.78
N SER A 261 -3.88 -8.14 0.23
CA SER A 261 -2.71 -8.69 0.92
C SER A 261 -1.86 -9.57 -0.01
N GLU A 262 -2.49 -10.44 -0.81
CA GLU A 262 -1.81 -11.27 -1.83
C GLU A 262 -1.07 -10.40 -2.85
N ALA A 263 -1.71 -9.31 -3.31
CA ALA A 263 -1.07 -8.35 -4.21
C ALA A 263 0.10 -7.58 -3.55
N LEU A 264 0.15 -7.53 -2.22
CA LEU A 264 1.30 -7.01 -1.45
C LEU A 264 2.36 -8.08 -1.17
N GLY A 265 2.17 -9.31 -1.62
CA GLY A 265 3.08 -10.43 -1.43
C GLY A 265 2.84 -11.25 -0.17
N TYR A 266 1.70 -11.08 0.52
CA TYR A 266 1.34 -11.92 1.65
C TYR A 266 0.97 -13.33 1.20
N GLU A 267 1.65 -14.33 1.75
CA GLU A 267 1.29 -15.74 1.62
C GLU A 267 0.61 -16.20 2.91
N ALA A 268 -0.64 -16.64 2.81
CA ALA A 268 -1.35 -17.16 3.97
C ALA A 268 -0.63 -18.43 4.49
N PRO A 269 -0.43 -18.56 5.82
CA PRO A 269 0.11 -19.79 6.39
C PRO A 269 -0.76 -20.97 5.95
N ALA A 270 -0.13 -22.01 5.39
CA ALA A 270 -0.84 -23.23 5.03
C ALA A 270 -1.60 -23.75 6.26
N ALA A 271 -2.91 -23.97 6.11
CA ALA A 271 -3.72 -24.52 7.18
C ALA A 271 -3.20 -25.93 7.52
N HIS A 272 -2.64 -26.08 8.72
CA HIS A 272 -2.26 -27.37 9.29
C HIS A 272 -3.45 -28.01 10.02
#